data_AF-A0A2D6UE16-F1
#
_entry.id   AF-A0A2D6UE16-F1
#
_cell.length_a   1.000
_cell.length_b   1.000
_cell.length_c   1.000
_cell.angle_alpha   90.00
_cell.angle_beta   90.00
_cell.angle_gamma   90.00
#
_symmetry.space_group_name_H-M   'P 1'
#
loop_
_entity.id
_entity.type
_entity.pdbx_description
1 polymer ?
#
loop_
_entity_poly.entity_id
_entity_poly.type
_entity_poly.pdbx_seq_one_letter_code
_entity_poly.pdbx_strand_id
1 'polypeptide(L)'
;AAASPLLGLLGTVTGMITTFSQIRISGNSDINSLASGISEALVTTKFGLIAAIPALVLHALLSRRVQGLLAGMEKFSTAFVNGMERER
;
A
#
# COMPACT_ATOMS: atom_id res chain seq x y z
N ALA A 1 -3.14 0.98 3.60
CA ALA A 1 -2.21 1.19 2.47
C ALA A 1 -1.00 0.26 2.51
N ALA A 2 -0.28 0.13 3.64
CA ALA A 2 0.97 -0.63 3.73
C ALA A 2 0.86 -2.15 3.44
N ALA A 3 -0.30 -2.77 3.64
CA ALA A 3 -0.50 -4.20 3.40
C ALA A 3 -0.61 -4.59 1.90
N SER A 4 -1.03 -3.67 1.03
CA SER A 4 -1.33 -3.98 -0.38
C SER A 4 -0.08 -4.36 -1.22
N PRO A 5 1.05 -3.64 -1.11
CA PRO A 5 2.29 -4.05 -1.78
C PRO A 5 2.87 -5.36 -1.22
N LEU A 6 2.77 -5.55 0.10
CA LEU A 6 3.26 -6.76 0.77
C LEU A 6 2.49 -8.01 0.34
N LEU A 7 1.18 -7.89 0.11
CA LEU A 7 0.37 -8.98 -0.48
C LEU A 7 0.77 -9.29 -1.93
N GLY A 8 1.12 -8.28 -2.73
CA GLY A 8 1.65 -8.49 -4.09
C GLY A 8 2.97 -9.26 -4.08
N LEU A 9 3.88 -8.92 -3.16
CA LEU A 9 5.15 -9.63 -2.96
C LEU A 9 4.94 -11.06 -2.45
N LEU A 10 4.00 -11.28 -1.51
CA LEU A 10 3.62 -12.62 -1.07
C LEU A 10 3.17 -13.50 -2.26
N GLY A 11 2.36 -12.92 -3.16
CA GLY A 11 1.89 -13.61 -4.37
C GLY A 11 3.04 -14.04 -5.28
N THR A 12 4.09 -13.22 -5.44
CA THR A 12 5.23 -13.58 -6.29
C THR A 12 6.05 -14.73 -5.70
N VAL A 13 6.27 -14.71 -4.40
CA VAL A 13 6.98 -15.78 -3.68
C VAL A 13 6.21 -17.09 -3.82
N THR A 14 4.88 -17.05 -3.64
CA THR A 14 4.02 -18.23 -3.75
C THR A 14 3.97 -18.78 -5.19
N GLY A 15 3.90 -17.91 -6.19
CA GLY A 15 3.93 -18.30 -7.61
C GLY A 15 5.26 -18.91 -8.04
N MET A 16 6.39 -18.32 -7.60
CA MET A 16 7.71 -18.89 -7.85
C MET A 16 7.90 -20.25 -7.16
N ILE A 17 7.44 -20.41 -5.91
CA ILE A 17 7.50 -21.71 -5.20
C ILE A 17 6.74 -22.80 -5.99
N THR A 18 5.55 -22.47 -6.49
CA THR A 18 4.75 -23.40 -7.30
C THR A 18 5.47 -23.79 -8.59
N THR A 19 6.06 -22.81 -9.28
CA THR A 19 6.82 -23.02 -10.53
C THR A 19 8.03 -23.93 -10.30
N PHE A 20 8.83 -23.67 -9.26
CA PHE A 20 9.97 -24.53 -8.90
C PHE A 20 9.55 -25.92 -8.43
N SER A 21 8.39 -26.05 -7.80
CA SER A 21 7.84 -27.35 -7.42
C SER A 21 7.45 -28.19 -8.63
N GLN A 22 6.85 -27.58 -9.66
CA GLN A 22 6.53 -28.28 -10.90
C GLN A 22 7.78 -28.74 -11.64
N ILE A 23 8.80 -27.89 -11.77
CA ILE A 23 10.08 -28.26 -12.41
C ILE A 23 10.73 -29.47 -11.71
N ARG A 24 10.69 -29.51 -10.38
CA ARG A 24 11.19 -30.64 -9.58
C ARG A 24 10.48 -31.96 -9.89
N ILE A 25 9.17 -31.92 -10.15
CA ILE A 25 8.35 -33.12 -10.41
C ILE A 25 8.50 -33.57 -11.87
N SER A 26 8.55 -32.62 -12.81
CA SER A 26 8.61 -32.89 -14.24
C SER A 26 10.00 -33.35 -14.71
N GLY A 27 11.06 -33.12 -13.93
CA GLY A 27 12.43 -33.53 -14.26
C GLY A 27 13.06 -32.83 -15.47
N ASN A 28 12.28 -32.00 -16.18
CA ASN A 28 12.69 -31.25 -17.36
C ASN A 28 12.66 -29.75 -17.06
N SER A 29 13.76 -29.04 -17.34
CA SER A 29 13.88 -27.60 -17.15
C SER A 29 13.38 -26.85 -18.39
N ASP A 30 12.11 -27.02 -18.74
CA ASP A 30 11.52 -26.30 -19.86
C ASP A 30 11.48 -24.79 -19.54
N ILE A 31 12.37 -24.05 -20.18
CA ILE A 31 12.58 -22.59 -20.01
C ILE A 31 11.26 -21.82 -20.22
N ASN A 32 10.39 -22.32 -21.11
CA ASN A 32 9.07 -21.74 -21.36
C ASN A 32 8.16 -21.79 -20.12
N SER A 33 8.17 -22.90 -19.37
CA SER A 33 7.34 -23.06 -18.17
C SER A 33 7.83 -22.15 -17.04
N LEU A 34 9.16 -22.02 -16.90
CA LEU A 34 9.77 -21.09 -15.95
C LEU A 34 9.43 -19.63 -16.29
N ALA A 35 9.55 -19.23 -17.55
CA ALA A 35 9.22 -17.88 -18.00
C ALA A 35 7.75 -17.54 -17.74
N SER A 36 6.84 -18.50 -17.95
CA SER A 36 5.41 -18.35 -17.66
C SER A 36 5.16 -18.11 -16.16
N GLY A 37 5.76 -18.91 -15.28
CA GLY A 37 5.57 -18.78 -13.83
C GLY A 37 6.11 -17.47 -13.26
N ILE A 38 7.22 -16.97 -13.80
CA ILE A 38 7.76 -15.64 -13.44
C ILE A 38 6.82 -14.53 -13.91
N SER A 39 6.27 -14.65 -15.13
CA SER A 39 5.33 -13.67 -15.66
C SER A 39 4.07 -13.55 -14.80
N GLU A 40 3.51 -14.68 -14.38
CA GLU A 40 2.34 -14.73 -13.51
C GLU A 40 2.62 -14.10 -12.13
N ALA A 41 3.78 -14.41 -11.55
CA ALA A 41 4.24 -13.79 -10.32
C ALA A 41 4.32 -12.25 -10.46
N LEU A 42 4.90 -11.73 -11.55
CA LEU A 42 5.00 -10.29 -11.79
C LEU A 42 3.64 -9.59 -11.96
N VAL A 43 2.64 -10.28 -12.55
CA VAL A 43 1.27 -9.73 -12.68
C VAL A 43 0.64 -9.49 -11.31
N THR A 44 0.87 -10.38 -10.34
CA THR A 44 0.33 -10.23 -8.98
C THR A 44 0.92 -9.01 -8.26
N THR A 45 2.22 -8.72 -8.43
CA THR A 45 2.84 -7.48 -7.93
C THR A 45 2.22 -6.24 -8.56
N LYS A 46 2.02 -6.28 -9.90
CA LYS A 46 1.42 -5.16 -10.63
C LYS A 46 0.04 -4.81 -10.06
N PHE A 47 -0.80 -5.81 -9.79
CA PHE A 47 -2.10 -5.60 -9.15
C PHE A 47 -1.97 -5.01 -7.73
N GLY A 48 -1.05 -5.54 -6.92
CA GLY A 48 -0.78 -5.01 -5.58
C GLY A 48 -0.37 -3.53 -5.58
N LEU A 49 0.41 -3.11 -6.57
CA LEU A 49 0.82 -1.71 -6.78
C LEU A 49 -0.32 -0.82 -7.31
N ILE A 50 -1.12 -1.33 -8.26
CA ILE A 50 -2.29 -0.60 -8.80
C ILE A 50 -3.29 -0.28 -7.67
N ALA A 51 -3.46 -1.17 -6.69
CA ALA A 51 -4.31 -0.89 -5.52
C ALA A 51 -3.62 0.01 -4.47
N ALA A 52 -2.30 -0.12 -4.29
CA ALA A 52 -1.57 0.63 -3.27
C ALA A 52 -1.42 2.13 -3.60
N ILE A 53 -1.17 2.48 -4.86
CA ILE A 53 -0.91 3.87 -5.27
C ILE A 53 -2.13 4.78 -5.01
N PRO A 54 -3.35 4.46 -5.47
CA PRO A 54 -4.54 5.27 -5.19
C PRO A 54 -4.83 5.38 -3.70
N ALA A 55 -4.64 4.28 -2.94
CA ALA A 55 -4.87 4.27 -1.50
C ALA A 55 -3.91 5.22 -0.75
N LEU A 56 -2.64 5.31 -1.18
CA LEU A 56 -1.66 6.24 -0.62
C LEU A 56 -2.01 7.70 -0.94
N VAL A 57 -2.42 7.98 -2.18
CA VAL A 57 -2.84 9.32 -2.60
C VAL A 57 -4.04 9.78 -1.78
N LEU A 58 -5.07 8.93 -1.65
CA LEU A 58 -6.27 9.26 -0.89
C LEU A 58 -5.95 9.51 0.59
N HIS A 59 -5.10 8.68 1.20
CA HIS A 59 -4.66 8.85 2.58
C HIS A 59 -3.93 10.20 2.77
N ALA A 60 -3.04 10.57 1.85
CA ALA A 60 -2.32 11.84 1.92
C ALA A 60 -3.27 13.04 1.84
N LEU A 61 -4.28 13.00 0.97
CA LEU A 61 -5.29 14.06 0.83
C LEU A 61 -6.15 14.19 2.09
N LEU A 62 -6.64 13.08 2.62
CA LEU A 62 -7.46 13.08 3.84
C LEU A 62 -6.66 13.56 5.05
N SER A 63 -5.42 13.08 5.20
CA SER A 63 -4.55 13.46 6.31
C SER A 63 -4.24 14.96 6.30
N ARG A 64 -3.97 15.54 5.11
CA ARG A 64 -3.84 17.01 4.95
C ARG A 64 -5.11 17.75 5.37
N ARG A 65 -6.28 17.24 5.00
CA ARG A 65 -7.56 17.90 5.33
C ARG A 65 -7.85 17.85 6.83
N VAL A 66 -7.56 16.73 7.47
CA VAL A 66 -7.67 16.56 8.93
C VAL A 66 -6.73 17.52 9.66
N GLN A 67 -5.48 17.63 9.24
CA GLN A 67 -4.52 18.59 9.82
C GLN A 67 -5.00 20.03 9.68
N GLY A 68 -5.58 20.41 8.54
CA GLY A 68 -6.17 21.74 8.37
C GLY A 68 -7.33 22.02 9.34
N LEU A 69 -8.17 21.01 9.60
CA LEU A 69 -9.28 21.11 10.55
C LEU A 69 -8.78 21.26 11.99
N LEU A 70 -7.79 20.44 12.39
CA LEU A 70 -7.12 20.52 13.68
C LEU A 70 -6.48 21.89 13.91
N ALA A 71 -5.74 22.42 12.94
CA ALA A 71 -5.14 23.74 13.03
C ALA A 71 -6.20 24.86 13.17
N GLY A 72 -7.38 24.68 12.55
CA GLY A 72 -8.53 25.57 12.74
C GLY A 72 -9.08 25.52 14.17
N MET A 73 -9.26 24.32 14.73
CA MET A 73 -9.69 24.13 16.11
C MET A 73 -8.70 24.70 17.12
N GLU A 74 -7.40 24.50 16.92
CA GLU A 74 -6.37 25.07 17.79
C GLU A 74 -6.46 26.60 17.82
N LYS A 75 -6.57 27.23 16.64
CA LYS A 75 -6.75 28.69 16.54
C LYS A 75 -8.00 29.18 17.25
N PHE A 76 -9.13 28.48 17.11
CA PHE A 76 -10.36 28.83 17.79
C PHE A 76 -10.23 28.70 19.31
N SER A 77 -9.60 27.62 19.78
CA SER A 77 -9.33 27.39 21.20
C SER A 77 -8.45 28.49 21.80
N THR A 78 -7.34 28.83 21.15
CA THR A 78 -6.45 29.92 21.61
C THR A 78 -7.16 31.27 21.60
N ALA A 79 -7.96 31.57 20.57
CA ALA A 79 -8.73 32.81 20.51
C ALA A 79 -9.78 32.89 21.62
N PHE A 80 -10.45 31.77 21.93
CA PHE A 80 -11.43 31.69 23.01
C PHE A 80 -10.80 31.93 24.39
N VAL A 81 -9.66 31.28 24.68
CA VAL A 81 -8.92 31.46 25.94
C VAL A 81 -8.44 32.90 26.10
N ASN A 82 -7.82 33.46 25.06
CA ASN A 82 -7.35 34.86 25.08
C ASN A 82 -8.51 35.87 25.21
N GLY A 83 -9.70 35.52 24.71
CA GLY A 83 -10.90 36.33 24.88
C GLY A 83 -11.37 36.38 26.34
N MET A 84 -11.33 35.24 27.05
CA MET A 84 -11.72 35.18 28.46
C MET A 84 -10.73 35.88 29.39
N GLU A 85 -9.43 35.88 29.07
CA GLU A 85 -8.43 36.62 29.85
C GLU A 85 -8.58 38.14 29.73
N ARG A 86 -9.23 38.64 28.69
CA ARG A 86 -9.45 40.07 28.45
C ARG A 86 -10.65 40.67 29.20
N GLU A 87 -11.55 39.84 29.75
CA GLU A 87 -12.69 40.26 30.56
C GLU A 87 -12.40 40.29 32.08
N ARG A 88 -11.16 40.01 32.50
CA ARG A 88 -10.69 40.20 33.89
C ARG A 88 -9.77 41.40 34.00
#